data_AF-A0A2E7T838-F1
#
_entry.id   AF-A0A2E7T838-F1
#
_cell.length_a   1.000
_cell.length_b   1.000
_cell.length_c   1.000
_cell.angle_alpha   90.00
_cell.angle_beta   90.00
_cell.angle_gamma   90.00
#
_symmetry.space_group_name_H-M   'P 1'
#
loop_
_entity.id
_entity.type
_entity.pdbx_description
1 polymer ?
#
loop_
_entity_poly.entity_id
_entity_poly.type
_entity_poly.pdbx_seq_one_letter_code
_entity_poly.pdbx_strand_id
1 'polypeptide(L)'
;MGFGGISIWQLLIILVIVVMVFGTKKLRNMGGDLGTAIKGFKKSVKEEPASTNKIEDTSADETEEGVSSDTADSKDSDKPSDSN
;
A
#
# COMPACT_ATOMS: atom_id res chain seq x y z
N MET A 1 -18.64 14.00 29.74
CA MET A 1 -18.38 14.63 28.42
C MET A 1 -17.47 13.69 27.62
N GLY A 2 -17.98 12.49 27.33
CA GLY A 2 -17.17 11.39 26.76
C GLY A 2 -17.16 11.42 25.23
N PHE A 3 -16.17 10.76 24.64
CA PHE A 3 -15.91 10.59 23.21
C PHE A 3 -17.07 10.01 22.36
N GLY A 4 -18.27 9.84 22.90
CA GLY A 4 -19.46 9.31 22.21
C GLY A 4 -20.06 10.19 21.11
N GLY A 5 -19.46 11.36 20.84
CA GLY A 5 -19.83 12.23 19.71
C GLY A 5 -18.86 12.14 18.51
N ILE A 6 -17.75 11.41 18.62
CA ILE A 6 -16.84 11.21 17.50
C ILE A 6 -17.44 10.10 16.63
N SER A 7 -18.28 10.50 15.67
CA SER A 7 -18.80 9.57 14.67
C SER A 7 -17.70 9.22 13.67
N ILE A 8 -17.81 8.00 13.11
CA ILE A 8 -16.86 7.44 12.13
C ILE A 8 -16.66 8.42 10.96
N TRP A 9 -17.70 9.18 10.61
CA TRP A 9 -17.67 10.18 9.53
C TRP A 9 -16.66 11.31 9.78
N GLN A 10 -16.54 11.78 11.02
CA GLN A 10 -15.59 12.81 11.40
C GLN A 10 -14.16 12.27 11.36
N LEU A 11 -13.95 11.01 11.78
CA LEU A 11 -12.63 10.37 11.69
C LEU A 11 -12.16 10.21 10.24
N LEU A 12 -13.05 9.88 9.31
CA LEU A 12 -12.70 9.80 7.88
C LEU A 12 -12.28 11.16 7.31
N ILE A 13 -12.99 12.23 7.67
CA ILE A 13 -12.62 13.59 7.25
C ILE A 13 -11.25 13.99 7.79
N ILE A 14 -10.97 13.70 9.05
CA ILE A 14 -9.66 13.96 9.67
C ILE A 14 -8.57 13.15 8.99
N LEU A 15 -8.81 11.85 8.73
CA LEU A 15 -7.86 10.97 8.03
C LEU A 15 -7.47 11.55 6.67
N VAL A 16 -8.45 12.02 5.90
CA VAL A 16 -8.26 12.60 4.57
C VAL A 16 -7.37 13.84 4.66
N ILE A 17 -7.59 14.73 5.64
CA ILE A 17 -6.73 15.90 5.90
C ILE A 17 -5.30 15.48 6.26
N VAL A 18 -5.12 14.50 7.14
CA VAL A 18 -3.80 13.99 7.54
C VAL A 18 -3.05 13.44 6.31
N VAL A 19 -3.72 12.66 5.47
CA VAL A 19 -3.12 12.11 4.23
C VAL A 19 -2.70 13.23 3.28
N MET A 20 -3.47 14.31 3.17
CA MET A 20 -3.10 15.47 2.33
C MET A 20 -1.90 16.24 2.88
N VAL A 21 -1.80 16.43 4.20
CA VAL A 21 -0.69 17.15 4.84
C VAL A 21 0.60 16.33 4.79
N PHE A 22 0.53 15.04 5.09
CA PHE A 22 1.71 14.17 5.12
C PHE A 22 2.06 13.60 3.73
N GLY A 23 1.11 13.56 2.80
CA GLY A 23 1.22 12.90 1.51
C GLY A 23 1.12 11.38 1.61
N THR A 24 0.58 10.74 0.58
CA THR A 24 0.44 9.27 0.52
C THR A 24 1.79 8.54 0.48
N LYS A 25 2.84 9.16 -0.07
CA LYS A 25 4.17 8.56 -0.19
C LYS A 25 4.84 8.34 1.18
N LYS A 26 4.75 9.33 2.07
CA LYS A 26 5.30 9.23 3.44
C LYS A 26 4.49 8.26 4.30
N LEU A 27 3.16 8.31 4.15
CA LEU A 27 2.25 7.43 4.87
C LEU A 27 2.38 5.96 4.40
N ARG A 28 2.69 5.71 3.12
CA ARG A 28 2.94 4.36 2.59
C ARG A 28 4.26 3.78 3.09
N ASN A 29 5.33 4.59 3.07
CA ASN A 29 6.64 4.15 3.56
C ASN A 29 6.60 3.79 5.05
N MET A 30 6.03 4.66 5.91
CA MET A 30 5.91 4.34 7.34
C MET A 30 4.78 3.35 7.65
N GLY A 31 3.71 3.37 6.86
CA GLY A 31 2.56 2.50 7.03
C GLY A 31 2.81 1.05 6.64
N GLY A 32 3.75 0.77 5.73
CA GLY A 32 4.18 -0.59 5.38
C GLY A 32 4.81 -1.32 6.58
N ASP A 33 5.74 -0.64 7.26
CA ASP A 33 6.45 -1.18 8.42
C ASP A 33 5.52 -1.37 9.61
N LEU A 34 4.73 -0.34 9.92
CA LEU A 34 3.74 -0.38 11.01
C LEU A 34 2.62 -1.39 10.71
N GLY A 35 2.19 -1.49 9.45
CA GLY A 35 1.17 -2.43 9.00
C GLY A 35 1.62 -3.88 9.14
N THR A 36 2.89 -4.16 8.84
CA THR A 36 3.48 -5.50 8.99
C THR A 36 3.55 -5.91 10.47
N ALA A 37 3.97 -4.99 11.36
CA ALA A 37 3.98 -5.22 12.81
C ALA A 37 2.56 -5.48 13.36
N ILE A 38 1.57 -4.67 12.96
CA ILE A 38 0.17 -4.84 13.40
C ILE A 38 -0.45 -6.12 12.82
N LYS A 39 -0.08 -6.54 11.60
CA LYS A 39 -0.54 -7.80 10.99
C LYS A 39 -0.07 -9.02 11.80
N GLY A 40 1.18 -9.02 12.25
CA GLY A 40 1.71 -10.04 13.16
C GLY A 40 0.96 -10.07 14.49
N PHE A 41 0.76 -8.91 15.11
CA PHE A 41 -0.01 -8.80 16.36
C PHE A 41 -1.45 -9.31 16.22
N LYS A 42 -2.17 -8.90 15.17
CA LYS A 42 -3.53 -9.38 14.90
C LYS A 42 -3.56 -10.88 14.65
N LYS A 43 -2.54 -11.43 13.97
CA LYS A 43 -2.44 -12.87 13.72
C LYS A 43 -2.27 -13.62 15.04
N SER A 44 -1.34 -13.23 15.89
CA SER A 44 -1.11 -13.86 17.20
C SER A 44 -2.32 -13.76 18.13
N VAL A 45 -3.03 -12.63 18.14
CA VAL A 45 -4.25 -12.46 18.95
C VAL A 45 -5.41 -13.32 18.43
N LYS A 46 -5.41 -13.71 17.15
CA LYS A 46 -6.46 -14.52 16.52
C LYS A 46 -6.12 -16.01 16.44
N GLU A 47 -4.90 -16.42 16.80
CA GLU A 47 -4.40 -17.80 16.64
C GLU A 47 -4.71 -18.72 17.84
N GLU A 48 -5.28 -18.21 18.93
CA GLU A 48 -6.09 -19.01 19.85
C GLU A 48 -7.55 -19.04 19.34
N PRO A 49 -8.17 -20.17 18.94
CA PRO A 49 -7.70 -21.56 18.75
C PRO A 49 -7.98 -22.05 17.30
N ALA A 50 -7.02 -21.98 16.38
CA ALA A 50 -7.01 -22.82 15.17
C ALA A 50 -5.70 -22.68 14.39
N SER A 51 -4.83 -23.67 14.55
CA SER A 51 -3.99 -24.26 13.50
C SER A 51 -3.02 -23.36 12.75
N THR A 52 -1.76 -23.49 13.15
CA THR A 52 -0.52 -23.37 12.36
C THR A 52 -0.70 -23.70 10.87
N ASN A 53 -0.81 -22.69 10.01
CA ASN A 53 -0.23 -22.70 8.65
C ASN A 53 -0.29 -21.32 7.97
N LYS A 54 0.68 -21.07 7.09
CA LYS A 54 0.96 -19.81 6.34
C LYS A 54 1.47 -18.61 7.17
N ILE A 55 2.78 -18.55 7.35
CA ILE A 55 3.52 -17.32 7.06
C ILE A 55 4.51 -17.72 5.98
N GLU A 56 4.09 -17.59 4.73
CA GLU A 56 5.00 -17.58 3.59
C GLU A 56 5.75 -16.25 3.66
N ASP A 57 7.05 -16.32 3.86
CA ASP A 57 7.97 -15.24 3.51
C ASP A 57 7.75 -14.89 2.04
N THR A 58 7.19 -13.72 1.80
CA THR A 58 7.53 -12.94 0.62
C THR A 58 8.19 -11.69 1.15
N SER A 59 9.47 -11.86 1.51
CA SER A 59 10.43 -10.78 1.43
C SER A 59 10.30 -10.18 0.04
N ALA A 60 10.01 -8.89 0.03
CA ALA A 60 10.21 -8.05 -1.12
C ALA A 60 11.66 -8.20 -1.56
N ASP A 61 11.87 -8.82 -2.71
CA ASP A 61 12.99 -8.51 -3.56
C ASP A 61 12.46 -7.71 -4.75
N GLU A 62 13.32 -6.79 -5.17
CA GLU A 62 13.31 -6.05 -6.42
C GLU A 62 12.54 -4.72 -6.52
N THR A 63 13.38 -3.68 -6.67
CA THR A 63 13.21 -2.45 -7.46
C THR A 63 12.42 -1.28 -6.88
N GLU A 64 13.18 -0.40 -6.22
CA GLU A 64 13.24 0.98 -6.70
C GLU A 64 13.56 0.95 -8.20
N GLU A 65 12.62 1.34 -9.06
CA GLU A 65 12.81 1.91 -10.40
C GLU A 65 11.41 2.24 -10.97
N GLY A 66 11.19 3.52 -11.26
CA GLY A 66 10.28 4.00 -12.30
C GLY A 66 8.77 3.68 -12.22
N VAL A 67 7.99 4.58 -11.59
CA VAL A 67 6.74 5.06 -12.22
C VAL A 67 6.63 6.56 -11.97
N SER A 68 7.39 7.34 -12.74
CA SER A 68 6.99 8.70 -13.09
C SER A 68 6.13 8.59 -14.33
N SER A 69 4.87 8.95 -14.18
CA SER A 69 3.95 9.26 -15.26
C SER A 69 4.49 10.43 -16.07
N ASP A 70 4.82 10.21 -17.34
CA ASP A 70 4.65 11.23 -18.37
C ASP A 70 4.18 10.56 -19.66
N THR A 71 2.94 10.87 -20.02
CA THR A 71 2.33 10.63 -21.33
C THR A 71 2.57 11.85 -22.18
N ALA A 72 3.33 11.73 -23.29
CA ALA A 72 3.17 12.57 -24.49
C ALA A 72 4.06 12.06 -25.64
N ASP A 73 3.36 11.53 -26.66
CA ASP A 73 3.56 11.86 -28.08
C ASP A 73 4.91 11.57 -28.78
N SER A 74 4.95 10.51 -29.58
CA SER A 74 5.03 10.61 -31.05
C SER A 74 5.23 9.24 -31.71
N LYS A 75 4.12 8.78 -32.32
CA LYS A 75 4.02 8.22 -33.67
C LYS A 75 5.35 8.08 -34.44
N ASP A 76 5.84 6.86 -34.64
CA ASP A 76 6.02 6.39 -36.01
C ASP A 76 6.00 4.86 -36.14
N SER A 77 5.14 4.45 -37.05
CA SER A 77 5.11 3.20 -37.79
C SER A 77 6.50 2.81 -38.31
N ASP A 78 6.87 1.52 -38.19
CA ASP A 78 7.41 0.77 -39.32
C ASP A 78 7.53 -0.75 -39.01
N LYS A 79 6.69 -1.53 -39.70
CA LYS A 79 6.89 -2.95 -40.04
C LYS A 79 7.44 -2.91 -41.46
N PRO A 80 8.53 -3.61 -41.83
CA PRO A 80 8.42 -5.01 -42.27
C PRO A 80 9.69 -5.88 -42.06
N SER A 81 9.51 -7.21 -42.04
CA SER A 81 10.13 -8.19 -42.98
C SER A 81 11.66 -8.31 -42.86
N ASP A 82 12.19 -9.45 -42.44
CA ASP A 82 12.76 -10.55 -43.25
C ASP A 82 13.81 -11.19 -42.31
N SER A 83 14.31 -12.42 -42.39
CA SER A 83 14.41 -13.46 -43.41
C SER A 83 14.88 -14.73 -42.68
N ASN A 84 14.38 -15.89 -43.11
CA ASN A 84 14.90 -17.27 -42.94
C ASN A 84 15.53 -17.71 -41.60
#